data_AF-A0A3P7JR18-F1
#
_entry.id   AF-A0A3P7JR18-F1
#
_cell.length_a   1.000
_cell.length_b   1.000
_cell.length_c   1.000
_cell.angle_alpha   90.00
_cell.angle_beta   90.00
_cell.angle_gamma   90.00
#
_symmetry.space_group_name_H-M   'P 1'
#
loop_
_entity.id
_entity.type
_entity.pdbx_description
1 polymer ?
#
loop_
_entity_poly.entity_id
_entity_poly.type
_entity_poly.pdbx_seq_one_letter_code
_entity_poly.pdbx_strand_id
1 'polypeptide(L)'
;QRQFALKHLPKDDLFKLVSALYKITPDILLAQGKAKNPWPNVDAHSGVLLQYFGMTEMSFYTVLFGVSRALGCLSQLIWSRGMGLPLERPKSHSTEGIMKLAAAAKK
;
A
#
# COMPACT_ATOMS: atom_id res chain seq x y z
N GLN A 1 5.21 13.46 2.42
CA GLN A 1 4.98 13.72 0.98
C GLN A 1 4.23 15.03 0.75
N ARG A 2 3.01 15.21 1.28
CA ARG A 2 2.28 16.50 1.16
C ARG A 2 3.07 17.72 1.62
N GLN A 3 3.66 17.69 2.82
CA GLN A 3 4.50 18.80 3.31
C GLN A 3 5.69 19.09 2.40
N PHE A 4 6.31 18.06 1.83
CA PHE A 4 7.40 18.22 0.86
C PHE A 4 6.90 18.95 -0.40
N ALA A 5 5.75 18.53 -0.94
CA ALA A 5 5.16 19.19 -2.11
C ALA A 5 4.77 20.65 -1.86
N LEU A 6 4.19 20.94 -0.69
CA LEU A 6 3.86 22.32 -0.29
C LEU A 6 5.10 23.23 -0.25
N LYS A 7 6.27 22.69 0.11
CA LYS A 7 7.52 23.43 0.18
C LYS A 7 8.23 23.56 -1.16
N HIS A 8 8.20 22.52 -1.99
CA HIS A 8 9.11 22.38 -3.14
C HIS A 8 8.43 22.44 -4.52
N LEU A 9 7.13 22.18 -4.60
CA LEU A 9 6.36 22.22 -5.85
C LEU A 9 4.90 22.69 -5.65
N PRO A 10 4.62 23.75 -4.88
CA PRO A 10 3.25 24.17 -4.59
C PRO A 10 2.47 24.65 -5.81
N LYS A 11 3.18 25.01 -6.89
CA LYS A 11 2.60 25.54 -8.13
C LYS A 11 2.40 24.48 -9.22
N ASP A 12 2.85 23.25 -9.00
CA ASP A 12 2.67 22.16 -9.96
C ASP A 12 1.18 21.79 -10.12
N ASP A 13 0.73 21.61 -11.36
CA ASP A 13 -0.69 21.43 -11.65
C ASP A 13 -1.20 20.05 -11.23
N LEU A 14 -0.37 19.01 -11.33
CA LEU A 14 -0.73 17.67 -10.86
C LEU A 14 -0.80 17.65 -9.32
N PHE A 15 0.12 18.32 -8.63
CA PHE A 15 0.04 18.46 -7.18
C PHE A 15 -1.18 19.26 -6.73
N LYS A 16 -1.56 20.34 -7.44
CA LYS A 16 -2.80 21.07 -7.14
C LYS A 16 -4.02 20.15 -7.26
N LEU A 17 -4.07 19.31 -8.29
CA LEU A 17 -5.14 18.31 -8.46
C LEU A 17 -5.16 17.33 -7.28
N VAL A 18 -4.02 16.73 -6.91
CA VAL A 18 -3.91 15.85 -5.74
C VAL A 18 -4.35 16.56 -4.46
N SER A 19 -4.00 17.83 -4.28
CA SER A 19 -4.38 18.62 -3.12
C SER A 19 -5.89 18.93 -3.09
N ALA A 20 -6.50 19.19 -4.24
CA ALA A 20 -7.94 19.38 -4.36
C ALA A 20 -8.71 18.09 -4.03
N LEU A 21 -8.26 16.94 -4.55
CA LEU A 21 -8.82 15.63 -4.23
C LEU A 21 -8.71 15.32 -2.73
N TYR A 22 -7.58 15.63 -2.10
CA TYR A 22 -7.44 15.47 -0.64
C TYR A 22 -8.45 16.28 0.17
N LYS A 23 -8.85 17.47 -0.32
CA LYS A 23 -9.81 18.34 0.36
C LYS A 23 -11.27 17.90 0.12
N ILE A 24 -11.60 17.43 -1.07
CA ILE A 24 -13.00 17.25 -1.50
C ILE A 24 -13.45 15.79 -1.41
N THR A 25 -12.60 14.85 -1.81
CA THR A 25 -12.98 13.44 -1.95
C THR A 25 -13.42 12.77 -0.64
N PRO A 26 -12.77 13.02 0.52
CA PRO A 26 -13.16 12.35 1.76
C PRO A 26 -14.63 12.60 2.15
N ASP A 27 -15.10 13.84 2.02
CA ASP A 27 -16.48 14.22 2.38
C ASP A 27 -17.51 13.57 1.43
N ILE A 28 -17.19 13.49 0.14
CA ILE A 28 -18.03 12.78 -0.85
C ILE A 28 -18.14 11.29 -0.49
N LEU A 29 -17.01 10.66 -0.15
CA LEU A 29 -16.98 9.23 0.22
C LEU A 29 -17.75 8.96 1.52
N LEU A 30 -17.67 9.87 2.49
CA LEU A 30 -18.47 9.80 3.72
C LEU A 30 -19.97 9.93 3.43
N ALA A 31 -20.38 10.92 2.63
CA ALA A 31 -21.77 11.13 2.25
C ALA A 31 -22.35 9.95 1.46
N GLN A 32 -21.54 9.31 0.61
CA GLN A 32 -21.93 8.11 -0.13
C GLN A 32 -22.15 6.89 0.79
N GLY A 33 -21.46 6.82 1.93
CA GLY A 33 -21.63 5.78 2.96
C GLY A 33 -21.10 4.38 2.59
N LYS A 34 -20.38 4.22 1.47
CA LYS A 34 -19.79 2.92 1.06
C LYS A 34 -18.35 2.72 1.53
N ALA A 35 -17.57 3.80 1.58
CA ALA A 35 -16.17 3.73 1.99
C ALA A 35 -16.08 3.60 3.51
N LYS A 36 -15.47 2.52 4.00
CA LYS A 36 -15.24 2.35 5.45
C LYS A 36 -14.27 3.39 6.01
N ASN A 37 -13.22 3.72 5.25
CA ASN A 37 -12.23 4.74 5.58
C ASN A 37 -12.02 5.62 4.34
N PRO A 38 -12.37 6.91 4.38
CA PRO A 38 -12.40 7.78 3.20
C PRO A 38 -11.07 8.47 2.89
N TRP A 39 -10.00 8.12 3.60
CA TRP A 39 -8.71 8.84 3.56
C TRP A 39 -7.71 8.20 2.58
N PRO A 40 -6.87 9.01 1.92
CA PRO A 40 -5.87 8.49 1.00
C PRO A 40 -4.68 7.85 1.72
N ASN A 41 -3.91 7.06 0.98
CA ASN A 41 -2.67 6.45 1.43
C ASN A 41 -1.44 7.07 0.72
N VAL A 42 -0.27 6.44 0.92
CA VAL A 42 1.02 6.89 0.38
C VAL A 42 1.05 6.96 -1.16
N ASP A 43 0.34 6.07 -1.83
CA ASP A 43 0.37 5.89 -3.29
C ASP A 43 -0.46 6.96 -4.02
N ALA A 44 -1.40 7.59 -3.32
CA ALA A 44 -2.17 8.71 -3.85
C ALA A 44 -1.33 9.99 -4.07
N HIS A 45 -0.07 10.00 -3.61
CA HIS A 45 0.76 11.21 -3.60
C HIS A 45 2.18 11.01 -4.14
N SER A 46 2.75 9.81 -4.09
CA SER A 46 4.15 9.56 -4.49
C SER A 46 4.40 9.82 -5.98
N GLY A 47 3.47 9.44 -6.86
CA GLY A 47 3.63 9.58 -8.30
C GLY A 47 3.84 11.01 -8.78
N VAL A 48 3.09 11.98 -8.25
CA VAL A 48 3.22 13.39 -8.65
C VAL A 48 4.57 14.00 -8.24
N LEU A 49 5.18 13.49 -7.17
CA LEU A 49 6.52 13.91 -6.77
C LEU A 49 7.56 13.40 -7.76
N LEU A 50 7.50 12.11 -8.12
CA LEU A 50 8.42 11.50 -9.07
C LEU A 50 8.35 12.18 -10.42
N GLN A 51 7.13 12.37 -10.93
CA GLN A 51 6.89 12.98 -12.23
C GLN A 51 7.38 14.43 -12.28
N TYR A 52 7.18 15.21 -11.22
CA TYR A 52 7.66 16.60 -11.14
C TYR A 52 9.20 16.71 -11.29
N PHE A 53 9.95 15.75 -10.73
CA PHE A 53 11.41 15.71 -10.85
C PHE A 53 11.92 14.95 -12.09
N GLY A 54 11.04 14.64 -13.05
CA GLY A 54 11.42 14.04 -14.34
C GLY A 54 11.48 12.51 -14.36
N MET A 55 11.13 11.83 -13.27
CA MET A 55 10.95 10.38 -13.26
C MET A 55 9.53 10.07 -13.72
N THR A 56 9.35 9.83 -15.03
CA THR A 56 8.01 9.70 -15.66
C THR A 56 7.70 8.28 -16.14
N GLU A 57 8.68 7.40 -16.07
CA GLU A 57 8.61 5.99 -16.46
C GLU A 57 7.86 5.19 -15.40
N MET A 58 6.53 5.27 -15.40
CA MET A 58 5.68 4.69 -14.35
C MET A 58 5.90 3.18 -14.13
N SER A 59 6.28 2.44 -15.18
CA SER A 59 6.64 1.02 -15.07
C SER A 59 7.84 0.77 -14.15
N PHE A 60 8.70 1.78 -13.94
CA PHE A 60 9.87 1.72 -13.08
C PHE A 60 9.58 2.03 -11.61
N TYR A 61 8.41 2.60 -11.27
CA TYR A 61 8.12 3.04 -9.90
C TYR A 61 8.18 1.90 -8.87
N THR A 62 7.79 0.69 -9.26
CA THR A 62 7.86 -0.51 -8.41
C THR A 62 9.30 -0.90 -8.06
N VAL A 63 10.29 -0.54 -8.89
CA VAL A 63 11.71 -0.76 -8.58
C VAL A 63 12.12 0.11 -7.38
N LEU A 64 11.75 1.41 -7.38
CA LEU A 64 12.00 2.31 -6.26
C LEU A 64 11.34 1.80 -4.98
N PHE A 65 10.12 1.25 -5.10
CA PHE A 65 9.41 0.63 -3.99
C PHE A 65 10.18 -0.57 -3.44
N GLY A 66 10.64 -1.48 -4.30
CA GLY A 66 11.44 -2.65 -3.90
C GLY A 66 12.73 -2.27 -3.16
N VAL A 67 13.47 -1.29 -3.66
CA VAL A 67 14.69 -0.77 -3.02
C VAL A 67 14.39 -0.21 -1.63
N SER A 68 13.33 0.59 -1.48
CA SER A 68 12.92 1.11 -0.17
C SER A 68 12.49 -0.01 0.79
N ARG A 69 11.71 -0.99 0.31
CA ARG A 69 11.18 -2.08 1.11
C ARG A 69 12.25 -3.05 1.61
N ALA A 70 13.37 -3.17 0.90
CA ALA A 70 14.51 -3.98 1.30
C ALA A 70 15.01 -3.63 2.71
N LEU A 71 14.99 -2.35 3.10
CA LEU A 71 15.41 -1.92 4.44
C LEU A 71 14.61 -2.64 5.54
N GLY A 72 13.28 -2.63 5.46
CA GLY A 72 12.43 -3.28 6.45
C GLY A 72 12.51 -4.80 6.41
N CYS A 73 12.43 -5.40 5.21
CA CYS A 73 12.43 -6.85 5.05
C CYS A 73 13.75 -7.48 5.50
N LEU A 74 14.89 -6.87 5.14
CA LEU A 74 16.21 -7.40 5.51
C LEU A 74 16.51 -7.19 7.00
N SER A 75 16.09 -6.07 7.59
CA SER A 75 16.17 -5.88 9.05
C SER A 75 15.37 -6.95 9.81
N GLN A 76 14.13 -7.22 9.39
CA GLN A 76 13.32 -8.28 9.99
C GLN A 76 13.96 -9.65 9.77
N LEU A 77 14.56 -9.90 8.59
CA LEU A 77 15.23 -11.17 8.29
C LEU A 77 16.39 -11.44 9.25
N ILE A 78 17.21 -10.43 9.55
CA ILE A 78 18.31 -10.54 10.53
C ILE A 78 17.75 -10.99 11.89
N TRP A 79 16.70 -10.33 12.38
CA TRP A 79 16.06 -10.69 13.64
C TRP A 79 15.42 -12.08 13.63
N SER A 80 14.78 -12.48 12.53
CA SER A 80 14.21 -13.82 12.39
C SER A 80 15.28 -14.91 12.49
N ARG A 81 16.52 -14.62 12.07
CA ARG A 81 17.66 -15.52 12.26
C ARG A 81 18.23 -15.44 13.68
N GLY A 82 18.39 -14.25 14.22
CA GLY A 82 18.83 -14.04 15.61
C GLY A 82 17.93 -14.73 16.63
N MET A 83 16.63 -14.79 16.38
CA MET A 83 15.64 -15.48 17.23
C MET A 83 15.41 -16.96 16.88
N GLY A 84 16.07 -17.49 15.84
CA GLY A 84 15.91 -18.89 15.43
C GLY A 84 14.49 -19.26 14.99
N LEU A 85 13.74 -18.35 14.35
CA LEU A 85 12.36 -18.64 13.94
C LEU A 85 12.31 -19.83 12.95
N PRO A 86 11.36 -20.77 13.13
CA PRO A 86 11.29 -22.01 12.33
C PRO A 86 10.76 -21.75 10.92
N LEU A 87 10.71 -22.82 10.10
CA LEU A 87 10.09 -22.79 8.78
C LEU A 87 8.60 -22.45 8.87
N GLU A 88 8.16 -21.42 8.15
CA GLU A 88 6.75 -21.16 7.92
C GLU A 88 6.16 -22.25 7.03
N ARG A 89 5.21 -23.04 7.57
CA ARG A 89 4.61 -24.19 6.86
C ARG A 89 3.10 -24.26 7.09
N PRO A 90 2.30 -23.37 6.46
CA PRO A 90 0.84 -23.45 6.54
C PRO A 90 0.31 -24.69 5.83
N LYS A 91 -0.85 -25.19 6.27
CA LYS A 91 -1.52 -26.32 5.62
C LYS A 91 -2.50 -25.82 4.56
N SER A 92 -2.34 -26.30 3.32
CA SER A 92 -3.29 -26.04 2.24
C SER A 92 -4.44 -27.06 2.24
N HIS A 93 -5.60 -26.61 1.76
CA HIS A 93 -6.78 -27.43 1.54
C HIS A 93 -7.42 -27.05 0.20
N SER A 94 -7.95 -28.05 -0.51
CA SER A 94 -8.86 -27.81 -1.63
C SER A 94 -10.27 -27.48 -1.13
N THR A 95 -11.09 -26.87 -1.98
CA THR A 95 -12.51 -26.65 -1.69
C THR A 95 -13.22 -27.95 -1.29
N GLU A 96 -13.00 -29.05 -2.01
CA GLU A 96 -13.54 -30.37 -1.66
C GLU A 96 -13.06 -30.86 -0.30
N GLY A 97 -11.78 -30.63 0.02
CA GLY A 97 -11.22 -30.97 1.34
C GLY A 97 -11.90 -30.21 2.46
N ILE A 98 -12.17 -28.92 2.26
CA ILE A 98 -12.88 -28.08 3.24
C ILE A 98 -14.34 -28.54 3.38
N MET A 99 -15.03 -28.87 2.28
CA MET A 99 -16.41 -29.39 2.33
C MET A 99 -16.49 -30.70 3.11
N LYS A 100 -15.53 -31.61 2.90
CA LYS A 100 -15.43 -32.87 3.65
C LYS A 100 -15.18 -32.63 5.14
N LEU A 101 -14.27 -31.70 5.48
CA LEU A 101 -14.00 -31.32 6.88
C LEU A 101 -15.25 -30.73 7.56
N ALA A 102 -15.95 -29.83 6.89
CA ALA A 102 -17.19 -29.22 7.42
C ALA A 102 -18.31 -30.26 7.58
N ALA A 103 -18.43 -31.22 6.65
CA ALA A 103 -19.40 -32.30 6.76
C ALA A 103 -19.07 -33.27 7.91
N ALA A 104 -17.79 -33.58 8.11
CA ALA A 104 -17.33 -34.42 9.22
C ALA A 104 -17.58 -33.76 10.59
N ALA A 105 -17.46 -32.43 10.69
CA ALA A 105 -17.67 -31.68 11.93
C ALA A 105 -19.15 -31.50 12.34
N LYS A 106 -20.11 -31.87 11.47
CA LYS A 106 -21.56 -31.82 11.77
C LYS A 106 -22.09 -33.10 12.45
N LYS A 107 -21.30 -34.18 12.46
CA LYS A 107 -21.62 -35.42 13.19
C LYS A 107 -21.14 -35.32 14.63
#